data_AF-A0A2E1F4A4-F1
#
_entry.id   AF-A0A2E1F4A4-F1
#
_cell.length_a   1.000
_cell.length_b   1.000
_cell.length_c   1.000
_cell.angle_alpha   90.00
_cell.angle_beta   90.00
_cell.angle_gamma   90.00
#
_symmetry.space_group_name_H-M   'P 1'
#
loop_
_entity.id
_entity.type
_entity.pdbx_description
1 polymer ?
#
loop_
_entity_poly.entity_id
_entity_poly.type
_entity_poly.pdbx_seq_one_letter_code
_entity_poly.pdbx_strand_id
1 'polypeptide(L)'
;MISISLVIMGTTQQPFFILLPMGYLLAIGAAYKLGSRIEDYAVNAAYNWSAKWMLFIGFLYLSGKHMNSAFVFAMFLYILINTTLSPTFFFSKDRVNT
;
A
#
# COMPACT_ATOMS: atom_id res chain seq x y z
N MET A 1 6.30 11.23 -12.42
CA MET A 1 6.58 12.65 -12.11
C MET A 1 5.96 13.05 -10.76
N ILE A 2 4.64 12.89 -10.56
CA ILE A 2 3.94 13.25 -9.30
C ILE A 2 4.48 12.49 -8.06
N SER A 3 4.72 11.18 -8.16
CA SER A 3 5.25 10.39 -7.04
C SER A 3 6.63 10.84 -6.56
N ILE A 4 7.53 11.21 -7.48
CA ILE A 4 8.88 11.71 -7.16
C ILE A 4 8.78 13.05 -6.43
N SER A 5 7.92 13.96 -6.92
CA SER A 5 7.69 15.26 -6.26
C SER A 5 7.16 15.08 -4.83
N LEU A 6 6.20 14.17 -4.61
CA LEU A 6 5.68 13.87 -3.27
C LEU A 6 6.75 13.32 -2.34
N VAL A 7 7.66 12.46 -2.83
CA VAL A 7 8.77 11.93 -2.04
C VAL A 7 9.76 13.02 -1.67
N ILE A 8 10.16 13.88 -2.61
CA ILE A 8 11.07 14.99 -2.35
C ILE A 8 10.48 15.95 -1.31
N MET A 9 9.23 16.38 -1.50
CA MET A 9 8.56 17.30 -0.58
C MET A 9 8.33 16.68 0.81
N GLY A 10 7.97 15.40 0.89
CA GLY A 10 7.83 14.71 2.18
C GLY A 10 9.18 14.59 2.91
N THR A 11 10.26 14.33 2.16
CA THR A 11 11.62 14.16 2.72
C THR A 11 12.21 15.47 3.22
N THR A 12 11.89 16.60 2.58
CA THR A 12 12.31 17.93 3.08
C THR A 12 11.61 18.30 4.38
N GLN A 13 10.41 17.78 4.63
CA GLN A 13 9.68 17.98 5.90
C GLN A 13 10.07 16.97 6.98
N GLN A 14 10.42 15.75 6.60
CA GLN A 14 10.84 14.66 7.50
C GLN A 14 11.92 13.80 6.81
N PRO A 15 13.19 13.81 7.26
CA PRO A 15 14.26 13.06 6.60
C PRO A 15 14.00 11.55 6.46
N PHE A 16 13.29 10.96 7.43
CA PHE A 16 12.93 9.54 7.43
C PHE A 16 11.62 9.24 6.68
N PHE A 17 11.02 10.24 6.01
CA PHE A 17 9.74 10.11 5.32
C PHE A 17 9.70 8.93 4.36
N ILE A 18 10.78 8.66 3.62
CA ILE A 18 10.81 7.61 2.60
C ILE A 18 10.57 6.20 3.16
N LEU A 19 10.80 5.99 4.45
CA LEU A 19 10.52 4.72 5.13
C LEU A 19 9.02 4.41 5.14
N LEU A 20 8.16 5.44 5.17
CA LEU A 20 6.71 5.28 5.16
C LEU A 20 6.18 4.65 3.87
N PRO A 21 6.38 5.21 2.66
CA PRO A 21 5.89 4.60 1.43
C PRO A 21 6.58 3.27 1.14
N MET A 22 7.87 3.09 1.50
CA MET A 22 8.55 1.80 1.37
C MET A 22 7.94 0.73 2.27
N GLY A 23 7.73 1.05 3.55
CA GLY A 23 7.08 0.16 4.50
C GLY A 23 5.65 -0.18 4.08
N TYR A 24 4.93 0.79 3.52
CA TYR A 24 3.58 0.58 3.02
C TYR A 24 3.52 -0.40 1.84
N LEU A 25 4.43 -0.25 0.87
CA LEU A 25 4.56 -1.17 -0.25
C LEU A 25 4.94 -2.59 0.19
N LEU A 26 5.87 -2.70 1.13
CA LEU A 26 6.27 -3.99 1.71
C LEU A 26 5.09 -4.67 2.43
N ALA A 27 4.32 -3.91 3.20
CA ALA A 27 3.15 -4.43 3.91
C ALA A 27 2.05 -4.91 2.94
N ILE A 28 1.75 -4.14 1.89
CA ILE A 28 0.83 -4.58 0.84
C ILE A 28 1.36 -5.84 0.15
N GLY A 29 2.65 -5.86 -0.21
CA GLY A 29 3.27 -7.01 -0.85
C GLY A 29 3.17 -8.28 0.00
N ALA A 30 3.42 -8.16 1.31
CA ALA A 30 3.25 -9.27 2.25
C ALA A 30 1.78 -9.72 2.36
N ALA A 31 0.85 -8.78 2.48
CA ALA A 31 -0.58 -9.08 2.55
C ALA A 31 -1.04 -9.83 1.29
N TYR A 32 -0.68 -9.35 0.10
CA TYR A 32 -1.06 -9.99 -1.15
C TYR A 32 -0.39 -11.35 -1.35
N LYS A 33 0.84 -11.54 -0.86
CA LYS A 33 1.52 -12.84 -0.88
C LYS A 33 0.82 -13.87 0.02
N LEU A 34 0.20 -13.42 1.11
CA LEU A 34 -0.69 -14.28 1.91
C LEU A 34 -2.00 -14.55 1.14
N GLY A 35 -2.57 -13.51 0.54
CA GLY A 35 -3.78 -13.60 -0.27
C GLY A 35 -3.64 -14.57 -1.43
N SER A 36 -2.49 -14.61 -2.12
CA SER A 36 -2.25 -15.51 -3.26
C SER A 36 -2.31 -17.01 -2.94
N ARG A 37 -2.41 -17.39 -1.65
CA ARG A 37 -2.67 -18.75 -1.20
C ARG A 37 -4.17 -19.10 -1.19
N ILE A 38 -5.05 -18.11 -1.29
CA ILE A 38 -6.51 -18.28 -1.40
C ILE A 38 -6.84 -18.63 -2.85
N GLU A 39 -7.45 -19.80 -3.05
CA GLU A 39 -7.78 -20.34 -4.37
C GLU A 39 -8.97 -19.62 -5.02
N ASP A 40 -10.02 -19.38 -4.25
CA ASP A 40 -11.20 -18.68 -4.74
C ASP A 40 -10.87 -17.22 -5.09
N TYR A 41 -11.13 -16.84 -6.34
CA TYR A 41 -10.83 -15.52 -6.87
C TYR A 41 -11.57 -14.39 -6.13
N ALA A 42 -12.85 -14.59 -5.83
CA ALA A 42 -13.66 -13.56 -5.18
C ALA A 42 -13.21 -13.36 -3.72
N VAL A 43 -12.91 -14.46 -3.02
CA VAL A 43 -12.39 -14.41 -1.65
C VAL A 43 -10.99 -13.78 -1.62
N ASN A 44 -10.11 -14.13 -2.57
CA ASN A 44 -8.79 -13.50 -2.72
C ASN A 44 -8.90 -11.99 -2.94
N ALA A 45 -9.76 -11.57 -3.87
CA ALA A 45 -9.97 -10.17 -4.20
C ALA A 45 -10.53 -9.39 -2.99
N ALA A 46 -11.51 -9.96 -2.29
CA ALA A 46 -12.10 -9.35 -1.09
C ALA A 46 -11.08 -9.24 0.05
N TYR A 47 -10.27 -10.27 0.27
CA TYR A 47 -9.19 -10.27 1.26
C TYR A 47 -8.14 -9.18 0.94
N ASN A 48 -7.61 -9.15 -0.28
CA ASN A 48 -6.60 -8.19 -0.68
C ASN A 48 -7.11 -6.74 -0.67
N TRP A 49 -8.38 -6.53 -1.08
CA TRP A 49 -9.04 -5.23 -1.00
C TRP A 49 -9.20 -4.77 0.45
N SER A 50 -9.67 -5.65 1.34
CA SER A 50 -9.85 -5.32 2.76
C SER A 50 -8.51 -5.05 3.45
N ALA A 51 -7.50 -5.88 3.18
CA ALA A 51 -6.16 -5.72 3.74
C ALA A 51 -5.52 -4.38 3.35
N LYS A 52 -5.72 -3.94 2.11
CA LYS A 52 -5.26 -2.63 1.64
C LYS A 52 -5.82 -1.46 2.44
N TRP A 53 -7.13 -1.44 2.63
CA TRP A 53 -7.80 -0.37 3.37
C TRP A 53 -7.42 -0.40 4.86
N MET A 54 -7.28 -1.58 5.44
CA MET A 54 -6.79 -1.72 6.80
C MET A 54 -5.36 -1.17 6.96
N LEU A 55 -4.46 -1.54 6.04
CA LEU A 55 -3.09 -1.02 6.02
C LEU A 55 -3.08 0.49 5.76
N PHE A 56 -3.95 1.00 4.88
CA PHE A 56 -4.07 2.43 4.59
C PHE A 56 -4.38 3.22 5.87
N ILE A 57 -5.41 2.80 6.61
CA ILE A 57 -5.81 3.44 7.87
C ILE A 57 -4.68 3.35 8.91
N GLY A 58 -4.04 2.18 9.05
CA GLY A 58 -2.93 1.98 9.98
C GLY A 58 -1.74 2.88 9.69
N PHE A 59 -1.36 3.02 8.42
CA PHE A 59 -0.27 3.90 8.00
C PHE A 59 -0.64 5.39 8.12
N LEU A 60 -1.89 5.78 7.84
CA LEU A 60 -2.35 7.15 8.11
C LEU A 60 -2.21 7.50 9.60
N TYR A 61 -2.63 6.61 10.49
CA TYR A 61 -2.46 6.80 11.92
C TYR A 61 -0.98 6.91 12.31
N LEU A 62 -0.13 6.00 11.79
CA LEU A 62 1.31 6.01 12.05
C LEU A 62 1.95 7.34 11.62
N SER A 63 1.65 7.81 10.40
CA SER A 63 2.15 9.08 9.87
C SER A 63 1.62 10.28 10.63
N GLY A 64 0.33 10.31 10.93
CA GLY A 64 -0.27 11.43 11.68
C GLY A 64 0.32 11.58 13.07
N LYS A 65 0.66 10.46 13.72
CA LYS A 65 1.23 10.43 15.07
C LYS A 65 2.73 10.72 15.10
N HIS A 66 3.52 10.14 14.19
CA HIS A 66 4.99 10.18 14.28
C HIS A 66 5.66 11.12 13.27
N MET A 67 4.97 11.48 12.19
CA MET A 67 5.52 12.27 11.07
C MET A 67 4.52 13.33 10.60
N ASN A 68 3.93 14.04 11.57
CA ASN A 68 2.83 14.97 11.32
C ASN A 68 3.16 16.04 10.27
N SER A 69 4.39 16.60 10.28
CA SER A 69 4.82 17.62 9.31
C SER A 69 4.87 17.14 7.86
N ALA A 70 4.97 15.82 7.63
CA ALA A 70 4.97 15.21 6.30
C ALA A 70 3.68 14.42 6.01
N PHE A 71 2.68 14.47 6.89
CA PHE A 71 1.47 13.64 6.85
C PHE A 71 0.72 13.75 5.51
N VAL A 72 0.52 14.97 5.02
CA VAL A 72 -0.24 15.20 3.78
C VAL A 72 0.44 14.54 2.58
N PHE A 73 1.77 14.61 2.50
CA PHE A 73 2.55 13.95 1.44
C PHE A 73 2.46 12.43 1.54
N ALA A 74 2.50 11.88 2.77
CA ALA A 74 2.34 10.44 3.01
C ALA A 74 0.93 9.98 2.58
N MET A 75 -0.11 10.69 2.98
CA MET A 75 -1.49 10.41 2.60
C MET A 75 -1.67 10.32 1.08
N PHE A 76 -1.15 11.28 0.32
CA PHE A 76 -1.24 11.26 -1.13
C PHE A 76 -0.46 10.11 -1.76
N LEU A 77 0.72 9.77 -1.23
CA LEU A 77 1.46 8.58 -1.70
C LEU A 77 0.70 7.29 -1.42
N TYR A 78 0.07 7.16 -0.25
CA TYR A 78 -0.72 5.99 0.08
C TYR A 78 -1.96 5.85 -0.80
N ILE A 79 -2.65 6.96 -1.09
CA ILE A 79 -3.78 6.97 -2.04
C ILE A 79 -3.28 6.51 -3.42
N LEU A 80 -2.18 7.09 -3.91
CA LEU A 80 -1.60 6.74 -5.21
C LEU A 80 -1.24 5.25 -5.28
N ILE A 81 -0.63 4.70 -4.23
CA ILE A 81 -0.28 3.27 -4.14
C ILE A 81 -1.56 2.41 -4.15
N ASN A 82 -2.58 2.77 -3.38
CA ASN A 82 -3.83 2.02 -3.30
C ASN A 82 -4.57 1.94 -4.62
N THR A 83 -4.62 3.06 -5.36
CA THR A 83 -5.32 3.14 -6.65
C THR A 83 -4.53 2.51 -7.78
N THR A 84 -3.18 2.49 -7.69
CA THR A 84 -2.32 1.93 -8.75
C THR A 84 -2.24 0.41 -8.70
N LEU A 85 -2.14 -0.18 -7.50
CA LEU A 85 -2.02 -1.63 -7.36
C LEU A 85 -3.40 -2.29 -7.54
N SER A 86 -3.54 -3.35 -8.33
CA SER A 86 -4.80 -4.11 -8.37
C SER A 86 -4.92 -5.03 -7.15
N PRO A 87 -6.11 -5.24 -6.55
CA PRO A 87 -6.37 -6.29 -5.54
C PRO A 87 -5.92 -7.69 -5.95
N THR A 88 -5.87 -7.99 -7.26
CA THR A 88 -5.58 -9.33 -7.78
C THR A 88 -4.19 -9.44 -8.40
N PHE A 89 -3.28 -8.50 -8.08
CA PHE A 89 -1.97 -8.40 -8.73
C PHE A 89 -1.11 -9.68 -8.59
N PHE A 90 -1.22 -10.41 -7.49
CA PHE A 90 -0.51 -11.68 -7.28
C PHE A 90 -1.39 -12.93 -7.49
N PHE A 91 -2.59 -12.80 -8.05
CA PHE A 91 -3.40 -13.95 -8.42
C PHE A 91 -2.85 -14.58 -9.70
N SER A 92 -2.43 -15.85 -9.64
CA SER A 92 -1.98 -16.57 -10.84
C SER A 92 -3.18 -17.15 -11.56
N LYS A 93 -3.37 -16.73 -12.82
CA LYS A 93 -4.47 -17.18 -13.69
C LYS A 93 -4.32 -18.65 -14.11
N ASP A 94 -3.12 -19.22 -14.00
CA ASP A 94 -2.83 -20.61 -14.37
C ASP A 94 -3.50 -21.64 -13.46
N ARG A 95 -3.99 -21.24 -12.27
CA ARG A 95 -4.75 -22.14 -11.37
C ARG A 95 -6.20 -22.40 -11.82
N VAL A 96 -6.67 -21.75 -12.88
CA VAL A 96 -8.06 -21.88 -13.36
C VAL A 96 -8.21 -23.02 -14.38
N ASN A 97 -7.11 -23.55 -14.93
CA ASN A 97 -7.12 -24.51 -16.04
C ASN A 97 -6.63 -25.92 -15.68
N THR A 98 -6.58 -26.28 -14.40
CA THR A 98 -6.35 -27.65 -13.90
C THR A 98 -7.48 -28.06 -13.00
#